data_AF-A0A7C2B9B2-F1
#
_entry.id   AF-A0A7C2B9B2-F1
#
_cell.length_a   1.000
_cell.length_b   1.000
_cell.length_c   1.000
_cell.angle_alpha   90.00
_cell.angle_beta   90.00
_cell.angle_gamma   90.00
#
_symmetry.space_group_name_H-M   'P 1'
#
loop_
_entity.id
_entity.type
_entity.pdbx_description
1 polymer ?
#
loop_
_entity_poly.entity_id
_entity_poly.type
_entity_poly.pdbx_seq_one_letter_code
_entity_poly.pdbx_strand_id
1 'polypeptide(L)'
;MEDIYKTLPIALTAFFGAGALIFTAAKATPEEAQRVKIWVTQIVLLLWLAAAFSWSSYHCIEFASSDAPITRPEVVLFGMHLVNAATYMAAFVFELRKSSKAKRKTEVAAFEEKRAKMEEDLLEARIQANVAEQLARFAQLLNGGPVQTDKDSK
;
A
#
# COMPACT_ATOMS: atom_id res chain seq x y z
N MET A 1 41.82 2.27 1.70
CA MET A 1 41.26 3.63 1.58
C MET A 1 40.39 3.81 0.33
N GLU A 2 40.64 3.09 -0.77
CA GLU A 2 39.85 3.19 -2.02
C GLU A 2 38.36 2.80 -1.89
N ASP A 3 38.01 1.83 -1.04
CA ASP A 3 36.61 1.35 -0.92
C ASP A 3 35.67 2.29 -0.16
N ILE A 4 36.21 3.17 0.68
CA ILE A 4 35.42 4.18 1.39
C ILE A 4 34.87 5.20 0.38
N TYR A 5 35.64 5.57 -0.65
CA TYR A 5 35.20 6.51 -1.67
C TYR A 5 34.11 5.98 -2.60
N LYS A 6 33.97 4.64 -2.71
CA LYS A 6 32.89 4.01 -3.50
C LYS A 6 31.58 3.88 -2.73
N THR A 7 31.66 3.69 -1.43
CA THR A 7 30.48 3.51 -0.54
C THR A 7 29.93 4.84 -0.02
N LEU A 8 30.79 5.84 0.15
CA LEU A 8 30.42 7.20 0.58
C LEU A 8 29.34 7.88 -0.30
N PRO A 9 29.41 7.88 -1.64
CA PRO A 9 28.38 8.51 -2.47
C PRO A 9 27.03 7.78 -2.39
N ILE A 10 27.03 6.46 -2.21
CA ILE A 10 25.81 5.66 -2.03
C ILE A 10 25.16 5.96 -0.67
N ALA A 11 25.97 6.04 0.39
CA ALA A 11 25.50 6.41 1.71
C ALA A 11 24.96 7.85 1.72
N LEU A 12 25.64 8.79 1.06
CA LEU A 12 25.19 10.19 0.93
C LEU A 12 23.89 10.29 0.12
N THR A 13 23.74 9.57 -1.00
CA THR A 13 22.48 9.59 -1.77
C THR A 13 21.33 8.97 -0.98
N ALA A 14 21.56 7.91 -0.20
CA ALA A 14 20.55 7.36 0.70
C ALA A 14 20.17 8.37 1.80
N PHE A 15 21.14 9.10 2.36
CA PHE A 15 20.92 10.10 3.41
C PHE A 15 20.20 11.36 2.89
N PHE A 16 20.62 11.89 1.74
CA PHE A 16 19.95 13.02 1.09
C PHE A 16 18.58 12.65 0.53
N GLY A 17 18.41 11.42 0.02
CA GLY A 17 17.12 10.88 -0.38
C GLY A 17 16.14 10.79 0.81
N ALA A 18 16.61 10.29 1.96
CA ALA A 18 15.83 10.28 3.19
C ALA A 18 15.51 11.70 3.70
N GLY A 19 16.46 12.64 3.61
CA GLY A 19 16.26 14.05 3.96
C GLY A 19 15.22 14.76 3.09
N ALA A 20 15.25 14.53 1.77
CA ALA A 20 14.28 15.08 0.83
C ALA A 20 12.85 14.53 1.06
N LEU A 21 12.74 13.26 1.48
CA LEU A 21 11.49 12.63 1.87
C LEU A 21 10.90 13.20 3.17
N ILE A 22 11.75 13.51 4.16
CA ILE A 22 11.34 14.18 5.40
C ILE A 22 10.90 15.62 5.11
N PHE A 23 11.58 16.31 4.19
CA PHE A 23 11.22 17.67 3.79
C PHE A 23 9.89 17.75 3.02
N THR A 24 9.60 16.75 2.19
CA THR A 24 8.27 16.59 1.55
C THR A 24 7.19 16.20 2.55
N ALA A 25 7.53 15.44 3.61
CA ALA A 25 6.63 15.17 4.74
C ALA A 25 6.23 16.45 5.51
N ALA A 26 7.16 17.38 5.68
CA ALA A 26 6.96 18.60 6.45
C ALA A 26 6.05 19.64 5.76
N LYS A 27 5.80 19.51 4.45
CA LYS A 27 4.94 20.41 3.65
C LYS A 27 3.61 19.77 3.22
N ALA A 28 3.34 18.54 3.64
CA ALA A 28 2.22 17.73 3.17
C ALA A 28 0.89 18.14 3.84
N THR A 29 -0.19 18.19 3.05
CA THR A 29 -1.58 18.28 3.56
C THR A 29 -1.89 17.11 4.50
N PRO A 30 -2.90 17.17 5.39
CA PRO A 30 -3.16 16.10 6.37
C PRO A 30 -3.40 14.70 5.75
N GLU A 31 -3.95 14.63 4.53
CA GLU A 31 -4.09 13.37 3.78
C GLU A 31 -2.75 12.87 3.20
N GLU A 32 -1.90 13.77 2.74
CA GLU A 32 -0.56 13.43 2.26
C GLU A 32 0.37 13.06 3.42
N ALA A 33 0.23 13.68 4.59
CA ALA A 33 1.01 13.38 5.78
C ALA A 33 0.86 11.92 6.21
N GLN A 34 -0.34 11.34 6.08
CA GLN A 34 -0.59 9.94 6.38
C GLN A 34 0.12 9.02 5.37
N ARG A 35 0.10 9.36 4.07
CA ARG A 35 0.84 8.61 3.04
C ARG A 35 2.34 8.72 3.28
N VAL A 36 2.86 9.91 3.55
CA VAL A 36 4.28 10.12 3.79
C VAL A 36 4.73 9.37 5.04
N LYS A 37 3.93 9.33 6.12
CA LYS A 37 4.23 8.54 7.31
C LYS A 37 4.38 7.05 6.99
N ILE A 38 3.50 6.49 6.17
CA ILE A 38 3.58 5.09 5.73
C ILE A 38 4.86 4.85 4.91
N TRP A 39 5.15 5.72 3.95
CA TRP A 39 6.35 5.63 3.12
C TRP A 39 7.64 5.74 3.93
N VAL A 40 7.73 6.72 4.83
CA VAL A 40 8.87 6.89 5.74
C VAL A 40 9.06 5.64 6.61
N THR A 41 7.97 5.09 7.15
CA THR A 41 8.03 3.88 7.97
C THR A 41 8.52 2.69 7.16
N GLN A 42 8.06 2.52 5.91
CA GLN A 42 8.53 1.46 5.01
C GLN A 42 10.02 1.62 4.67
N ILE A 43 10.48 2.85 4.41
CA ILE A 43 11.89 3.14 4.10
C ILE A 43 12.77 2.89 5.32
N VAL A 44 12.35 3.33 6.51
CA VAL A 44 13.07 3.05 7.76
C VAL A 44 13.16 1.54 8.00
N LEU A 45 12.05 0.81 7.85
CA LEU A 45 12.06 -0.65 7.97
C LEU A 45 13.01 -1.31 6.98
N LEU A 46 13.06 -0.82 5.73
CA LEU A 46 13.92 -1.37 4.68
C LEU A 46 15.40 -1.08 4.94
N LEU A 47 15.74 0.13 5.41
CA LEU A 47 17.08 0.49 5.86
C LEU A 47 17.53 -0.35 7.05
N TRP A 48 16.63 -0.58 8.01
CA TRP A 48 16.92 -1.37 9.19
C TRP A 48 17.15 -2.85 8.86
N LEU A 49 16.38 -3.38 7.90
CA LEU A 49 16.61 -4.71 7.33
C LEU A 49 17.95 -4.83 6.60
N ALA A 50 18.28 -3.83 5.78
CA ALA A 50 19.56 -3.80 5.05
C ALA A 50 20.74 -3.74 6.02
N ALA A 51 20.63 -2.96 7.10
CA ALA A 51 21.62 -2.91 8.17
C ALA A 51 21.75 -4.27 8.87
N ALA A 52 20.64 -4.89 9.27
CA ALA A 52 20.65 -6.20 9.92
C ALA A 52 21.22 -7.31 9.03
N PHE A 53 20.89 -7.30 7.74
CA PHE A 53 21.40 -8.26 6.75
C PHE A 53 22.90 -8.03 6.49
N SER A 54 23.33 -6.77 6.36
CA SER A 54 24.76 -6.44 6.18
C SER A 54 25.58 -6.85 7.41
N TRP A 55 25.08 -6.56 8.61
CA TRP A 55 25.69 -6.97 9.88
C TRP A 55 25.81 -8.49 9.98
N SER A 56 24.75 -9.22 9.65
CA SER A 56 24.75 -10.69 9.70
C SER A 56 25.68 -11.28 8.64
N SER A 57 25.67 -10.73 7.42
CA SER A 57 26.55 -11.17 6.33
C SER A 57 28.03 -10.92 6.65
N TYR A 58 28.35 -9.80 7.29
CA TYR A 58 29.70 -9.49 7.74
C TYR A 58 30.22 -10.58 8.69
N HIS A 59 29.45 -10.96 9.72
CA HIS A 59 29.85 -12.02 10.64
C HIS A 59 29.89 -13.41 9.99
N CYS A 60 29.02 -13.69 9.02
CA CYS A 60 29.12 -14.92 8.24
C CYS A 60 30.41 -14.99 7.43
N ILE A 61 30.81 -13.88 6.79
CA ILE A 61 32.05 -13.78 6.03
C ILE A 61 33.25 -13.88 6.96
N GLU A 62 33.27 -13.13 8.05
CA GLU A 62 34.32 -13.16 9.08
C GLU A 62 34.53 -14.57 9.63
N PHE A 63 33.44 -15.28 9.94
CA PHE A 63 33.48 -16.68 10.37
C PHE A 63 34.03 -17.62 9.29
N ALA A 64 33.64 -17.43 8.02
CA ALA A 64 34.07 -18.28 6.91
C ALA A 64 35.50 -17.99 6.43
N SER A 65 35.99 -16.76 6.60
CA SER A 65 37.32 -16.32 6.16
C SER A 65 38.36 -16.34 7.28
N SER A 66 37.99 -16.71 8.50
CA SER A 66 38.91 -16.80 9.62
C SER A 66 39.80 -18.03 9.49
N ASP A 67 41.12 -17.82 9.44
CA ASP A 67 42.13 -18.88 9.54
C ASP A 67 42.31 -19.39 10.99
N ALA A 68 41.63 -18.76 11.96
CA ALA A 68 41.71 -19.16 13.36
C ALA A 68 40.87 -20.43 13.62
N PRO A 69 41.29 -21.30 14.57
CA PRO A 69 40.50 -22.46 14.93
C PRO A 69 39.15 -22.03 15.50
N ILE A 70 38.07 -22.44 14.84
CA ILE A 70 36.70 -22.14 15.23
C ILE A 70 36.46 -22.57 16.68
N THR A 71 36.06 -21.61 17.51
CA THR A 71 35.74 -21.83 18.92
C THR A 71 34.23 -22.06 19.11
N ARG A 72 33.85 -22.79 20.17
CA ARG A 72 32.42 -23.00 20.50
C ARG A 72 31.61 -21.69 20.64
N PRO A 73 32.14 -20.61 21.25
CA PRO A 73 31.45 -19.32 21.32
C PRO A 73 31.15 -18.71 19.95
N GLU A 74 32.06 -18.80 18.98
CA GLU A 74 31.86 -18.24 17.63
C GLU A 74 30.73 -18.94 16.89
N VAL A 75 30.61 -20.27 17.02
CA VAL A 75 29.50 -21.03 16.43
C VAL A 75 28.16 -20.60 17.02
N VAL A 76 28.11 -20.37 18.34
CA VAL A 76 26.89 -19.89 19.02
C VAL A 76 26.56 -18.46 18.56
N LEU A 77 27.55 -17.58 18.47
CA LEU A 77 27.37 -16.19 18.00
C LEU A 77 26.82 -16.16 16.56
N PHE A 78 27.43 -16.96 15.67
CA PHE A 78 26.98 -17.13 14.30
C PHE A 78 25.53 -17.62 14.23
N GLY A 79 25.17 -18.64 15.01
CA GLY A 79 23.81 -19.14 15.11
C GLY A 79 22.81 -18.07 15.58
N MET A 80 23.18 -17.26 16.58
CA MET A 80 22.35 -16.14 17.05
C MET A 80 22.15 -15.08 15.97
N HIS A 81 23.19 -14.74 15.19
CA HIS A 81 23.06 -13.80 14.08
C HIS A 81 22.13 -14.33 12.99
N LEU A 82 22.20 -15.62 12.67
CA LEU A 82 21.31 -16.25 11.70
C LEU A 82 19.83 -16.20 12.14
N VAL A 83 19.57 -16.49 13.42
CA VAL A 83 18.22 -16.42 14.02
C VAL A 83 17.72 -14.98 14.04
N ASN A 84 18.57 -14.00 14.36
CA ASN A 84 18.21 -12.58 14.32
C ASN A 84 17.84 -12.12 12.91
N ALA A 85 18.64 -12.49 11.90
CA ALA A 85 18.35 -12.17 10.51
C ALA A 85 17.00 -12.75 10.06
N ALA A 86 16.72 -14.00 10.40
CA ALA A 86 15.44 -14.64 10.11
C ALA A 86 14.27 -13.93 10.82
N THR A 87 14.46 -13.53 12.08
CA THR A 87 13.44 -12.82 12.87
C THR A 87 13.12 -11.46 12.28
N TYR A 88 14.13 -10.70 11.86
CA TYR A 88 13.93 -9.39 11.22
C TYR A 88 13.25 -9.50 9.86
N MET A 89 13.61 -10.51 9.06
CA MET A 89 12.93 -10.78 7.81
C MET A 89 11.45 -11.16 8.03
N ALA A 90 11.15 -11.96 9.05
CA ALA A 90 9.78 -12.30 9.42
C ALA A 90 8.97 -11.06 9.86
N ALA A 91 9.55 -10.19 10.69
CA ALA A 91 8.92 -8.95 11.14
C ALA A 91 8.61 -8.01 9.96
N PHE A 92 9.52 -7.90 8.99
CA PHE A 92 9.29 -7.11 7.79
C PHE A 92 8.17 -7.67 6.91
N VAL A 93 8.16 -8.98 6.67
CA VAL A 93 7.09 -9.64 5.91
C VAL A 93 5.74 -9.43 6.60
N PHE A 94 5.70 -9.48 7.94
CA PHE A 94 4.50 -9.20 8.72
C PHE A 94 3.99 -7.77 8.49
N GLU A 95 4.86 -6.76 8.58
CA GLU A 95 4.48 -5.36 8.34
C GLU A 95 4.06 -5.11 6.88
N LEU A 96 4.73 -5.72 5.89
CA LEU A 96 4.29 -5.65 4.49
C LEU A 96 2.88 -6.21 4.30
N ARG A 97 2.58 -7.38 4.91
CA ARG A 97 1.26 -8.00 4.85
C ARG A 97 0.20 -7.13 5.52
N LYS A 98 0.52 -6.54 6.67
CA LYS A 98 -0.37 -5.64 7.41
C LYS A 98 -0.70 -4.38 6.59
N SER A 99 0.31 -3.76 5.99
CA SER A 99 0.14 -2.60 5.10
C SER A 99 -0.70 -2.94 3.86
N SER A 100 -0.45 -4.08 3.22
CA SER A 100 -1.23 -4.56 2.07
C SER A 100 -2.70 -4.81 2.42
N LYS A 101 -2.98 -5.46 3.57
CA LYS A 101 -4.35 -5.68 4.05
C LYS A 101 -5.07 -4.37 4.34
N ALA A 102 -4.39 -3.39 4.95
CA ALA A 102 -4.96 -2.07 5.21
C ALA A 102 -5.34 -1.36 3.90
N LYS A 103 -4.46 -1.40 2.89
CA LYS A 103 -4.72 -0.82 1.57
C LYS A 103 -5.91 -1.49 0.86
N ARG A 104 -5.99 -2.82 0.90
CA ARG A 104 -7.14 -3.55 0.36
C ARG A 104 -8.44 -3.15 1.06
N LYS A 105 -8.43 -3.00 2.39
CA LYS A 105 -9.63 -2.61 3.15
C LYS A 105 -10.12 -1.21 2.73
N THR A 106 -9.21 -0.26 2.52
CA THR A 106 -9.57 1.08 2.05
C THR A 106 -10.09 1.08 0.62
N GLU A 107 -9.52 0.27 -0.28
CA GLU A 107 -10.01 0.13 -1.65
C GLU A 107 -11.42 -0.48 -1.68
N VAL A 108 -11.66 -1.54 -0.89
CA VAL A 108 -13.00 -2.15 -0.77
C VAL A 108 -14.02 -1.14 -0.26
N ALA A 109 -13.70 -0.38 0.79
CA ALA A 109 -14.60 0.65 1.31
C ALA A 109 -14.93 1.72 0.25
N ALA A 110 -13.93 2.15 -0.54
CA ALA A 110 -14.15 3.10 -1.64
C ALA A 110 -15.00 2.51 -2.78
N PHE A 111 -14.87 1.21 -3.07
CA PHE A 111 -15.74 0.54 -4.04
C PHE A 111 -17.17 0.34 -3.52
N GLU A 112 -17.34 0.05 -2.23
CA GLU A 112 -18.65 -0.03 -1.59
C GLU A 112 -19.38 1.32 -1.62
N GLU A 113 -18.68 2.42 -1.31
CA GLU A 113 -19.23 3.77 -1.41
C GLU A 113 -19.63 4.14 -2.84
N LYS A 114 -18.77 3.83 -3.84
CA LYS A 114 -19.10 4.04 -5.25
C LYS A 114 -20.30 3.20 -5.70
N ARG A 115 -20.42 1.98 -5.22
CA ARG A 115 -21.55 1.11 -5.53
C ARG A 115 -22.84 1.70 -4.96
N ALA A 116 -22.84 2.14 -3.71
CA ALA A 116 -24.00 2.77 -3.08
C ALA A 116 -24.45 4.01 -3.87
N LYS A 117 -23.50 4.84 -4.30
CA LYS A 117 -23.79 6.02 -5.13
C LYS A 117 -24.39 5.66 -6.49
N MET A 118 -23.86 4.64 -7.18
CA MET A 118 -24.45 4.17 -8.44
C MET A 118 -25.86 3.59 -8.26
N GLU A 119 -26.12 2.91 -7.13
CA GLU A 119 -27.47 2.41 -6.82
C GLU A 119 -28.46 3.56 -6.59
N GLU A 120 -28.02 4.64 -5.95
CA GLU A 120 -28.81 5.88 -5.78
C GLU A 120 -29.07 6.57 -7.13
N ASP A 121 -28.04 6.76 -7.95
CA ASP A 121 -28.17 7.36 -9.30
C ASP A 121 -29.12 6.53 -10.20
N LEU A 122 -29.06 5.20 -10.11
CA LEU A 122 -29.97 4.30 -10.85
C LEU A 122 -31.41 4.41 -10.37
N LEU A 123 -31.63 4.54 -9.06
CA LEU A 123 -32.94 4.76 -8.48
C LEU A 123 -33.53 6.10 -8.94
N GLU A 124 -32.73 7.16 -8.92
CA GLU A 124 -33.15 8.48 -9.39
C GLU A 124 -33.50 8.46 -10.88
N ALA A 125 -32.65 7.86 -11.72
CA ALA A 125 -32.91 7.72 -13.15
C ALA A 125 -34.19 6.92 -13.43
N ARG A 126 -34.47 5.87 -12.66
CA ARG A 126 -35.73 5.11 -12.77
C ARG A 126 -36.94 5.95 -12.39
N ILE A 127 -36.87 6.74 -11.33
CA ILE A 127 -37.96 7.65 -10.93
C ILE A 127 -38.21 8.67 -12.04
N GLN A 128 -37.16 9.30 -12.56
CA GLN A 128 -37.28 10.28 -13.65
C GLN A 128 -37.90 9.68 -14.91
N ALA A 129 -37.48 8.47 -15.31
CA ALA A 129 -38.07 7.77 -16.45
C ALA A 129 -39.56 7.47 -16.23
N ASN A 130 -39.93 7.01 -15.03
CA ASN A 130 -41.31 6.67 -14.70
C ASN A 130 -42.20 7.92 -14.64
N VAL A 131 -41.69 9.04 -14.13
CA VAL A 131 -42.38 10.35 -14.14
C VAL A 131 -42.55 10.86 -15.57
N ALA A 132 -41.51 10.75 -16.41
CA ALA A 132 -41.59 11.15 -17.81
C ALA A 132 -42.63 10.31 -18.57
N GLU A 133 -42.70 8.99 -18.31
CA GLU A 133 -43.70 8.11 -18.90
C GLU A 133 -45.13 8.46 -18.44
N GLN A 134 -45.32 8.75 -17.15
CA GLN A 134 -46.61 9.20 -16.63
C GLN A 134 -47.04 10.54 -17.24
N LEU A 135 -46.11 11.49 -17.37
CA LEU A 135 -46.36 12.78 -18.04
C LEU A 135 -46.72 12.60 -19.51
N ALA A 136 -46.03 11.71 -20.23
CA ALA A 136 -46.33 11.40 -21.62
C ALA A 136 -47.74 10.80 -21.78
N ARG A 137 -48.11 9.83 -20.92
CA ARG A 137 -49.47 9.25 -20.90
C ARG A 137 -50.53 10.30 -20.55
N PHE A 138 -50.25 11.19 -19.60
CA PHE A 138 -51.16 12.28 -19.22
C PHE A 138 -51.36 13.28 -20.36
N ALA A 139 -50.30 13.66 -21.07
CA ALA A 139 -50.37 14.52 -22.24
C ALA A 139 -51.17 13.88 -23.40
N GLN A 140 -51.04 12.57 -23.62
CA GLN A 140 -51.85 11.84 -24.60
C GLN A 140 -53.35 11.85 -24.24
N LEU A 141 -53.68 11.67 -22.95
CA LEU A 141 -55.05 11.73 -22.44
C LEU A 141 -55.66 13.13 -22.62
N LEU A 142 -54.90 14.19 -22.36
CA LEU A 142 -55.36 15.59 -22.55
C LEU A 142 -55.59 15.95 -24.02
N ASN A 143 -54.81 15.38 -24.95
CA ASN A 143 -54.96 15.61 -26.39
C ASN A 143 -56.03 14.72 -27.05
N GLY A 144 -56.76 13.90 -26.29
CA GLY A 144 -57.88 13.09 -26.81
C GLY A 144 -57.47 11.90 -27.69
N GLY A 145 -56.20 11.47 -27.64
CA GLY A 145 -55.72 10.30 -28.39
C GLY A 145 -56.07 8.97 -27.70
N PRO A 146 -56.34 7.89 -28.46
CA PRO A 146 -56.66 6.58 -27.87
C PRO A 146 -55.49 6.04 -27.04
N VAL A 147 -55.78 5.60 -25.81
CA VAL A 147 -54.80 4.93 -24.94
C VAL A 147 -54.45 3.57 -25.54
N GLN A 148 -53.30 3.47 -26.19
CA GLN A 148 -52.70 2.18 -26.52
C GLN A 148 -52.26 1.51 -25.22
N THR A 149 -53.09 0.60 -24.73
CA THR A 149 -52.69 -0.39 -23.74
C THR A 149 -51.91 -1.46 -24.50
N ASP A 150 -50.65 -1.60 -24.12
CA ASP A 150 -49.72 -2.55 -24.73
C ASP A 150 -50.23 -3.98 -24.49
N LYS A 151 -50.94 -4.52 -25.47
CA LYS A 151 -51.17 -5.95 -25.62
C LYS A 151 -50.02 -6.48 -26.45
N ASP A 152 -48.93 -6.85 -25.80
CA ASP A 152 -48.01 -7.89 -26.27
C ASP A 152 -47.19 -8.40 -25.07
N SER A 153 -47.89 -9.12 -24.19
CA SER A 153 -47.27 -10.09 -23.29
C SER A 153 -47.72 -11.48 -23.75
N LYS A 154 -46.85 -12.14 -24.53
CA LYS A 154 -46.78 -13.58 -24.72
C LYS A 154 -45.32 -14.00 -24.76
#